data_AF-A0A6P6JHH6-F1
#
_entry.id   AF-A0A6P6JHH6-F1
#
_cell.length_a   1.000
_cell.length_b   1.000
_cell.length_c   1.000
_cell.angle_alpha   90.00
_cell.angle_beta   90.00
_cell.angle_gamma   90.00
#
_symmetry.space_group_name_H-M   'P 1'
#
loop_
_entity.id
_entity.type
_entity.pdbx_description
1 polymer ?
#
loop_
_entity_poly.entity_id
_entity_poly.type
_entity_poly.pdbx_seq_one_letter_code
_entity_poly.pdbx_strand_id
1 'polypeptide(L)'
;MNATCLKRNGMFMTMESYKQCPPFNPDDCVPGTVQFDKDGCCQICETSNCVRVKNITRLHVKDCISIEDVEVASCTGHCDDGSRYSMEKNTMMHNCSCCQEDKFSLQQVILQCANSSKIPHDYIYVESCKCTPTKCEEYTEKKTPEQFKEHYLKNQELEEIMARLGERDHRRDRDDYYLQKKGYKGWH
;
A
#
# COMPACT_ATOMS: atom_id res chain seq x y z
N MET A 1 5.93 23.36 37.81
CA MET A 1 6.70 24.62 37.73
C MET A 1 8.00 24.39 38.48
N ASN A 2 9.14 24.29 37.78
CA ASN A 2 10.45 24.10 38.42
C ASN A 2 11.20 25.42 38.31
N ALA A 3 11.61 26.00 39.44
CA ALA A 3 12.36 27.24 39.50
C ALA A 3 13.77 26.96 40.04
N THR A 4 14.78 27.38 39.29
CA THR A 4 16.18 27.22 39.69
C THR A 4 16.72 28.58 40.12
N CYS A 5 17.26 28.67 41.34
CA CYS A 5 17.87 29.89 41.86
C CYS A 5 19.34 29.97 41.42
N LEU A 6 19.68 31.01 40.67
CA LEU A 6 21.03 31.24 40.16
C LEU A 6 21.61 32.52 40.78
N LYS A 7 22.83 32.47 41.30
CA LYS A 7 23.54 33.64 41.82
C LYS A 7 24.43 34.22 40.72
N ARG A 8 24.11 35.42 40.22
CA ARG A 8 24.94 36.19 39.26
C ARG A 8 25.24 37.56 39.85
N ASN A 9 26.51 37.96 39.86
CA ASN A 9 26.97 39.25 40.41
C ASN A 9 26.48 39.53 41.85
N GLY A 10 26.43 38.50 42.70
CA GLY A 10 25.99 38.65 44.09
C GLY A 10 24.48 38.71 44.30
N MET A 11 23.69 38.80 43.22
CA MET A 11 22.23 38.85 43.25
C MET A 11 21.64 37.46 42.91
N PHE A 12 20.61 37.06 43.65
CA PHE A 12 19.87 35.83 43.38
C PHE A 12 18.79 36.12 42.34
N MET A 13 18.77 35.32 41.27
CA MET A 13 17.74 35.38 40.23
C MET A 13 17.03 34.03 40.17
N THR A 14 15.72 34.07 40.16
CA THR A 14 14.87 32.90 39.91
C THR A 14 14.69 32.74 38.40
N MET A 15 15.18 31.64 37.84
CA MET A 15 14.89 31.28 36.46
C MET A 15 13.75 30.26 36.47
N GLU A 16 12.62 30.66 35.90
CA GLU A 16 11.47 29.77 35.70
C GLU A 16 11.76 28.88 34.50
N SER A 17 11.73 27.56 34.71
CA SER A 17 11.81 26.59 33.63
C SER A 17 10.42 26.14 33.23
N TYR A 18 10.08 26.36 31.96
CA TYR A 18 8.83 25.94 31.35
C TYR A 18 9.05 24.64 30.61
N LYS A 19 8.32 23.58 30.98
CA LYS A 19 8.36 22.31 30.25
C LYS A 19 7.69 22.53 28.89
N GLN A 20 8.44 22.36 27.82
CA GLN A 20 7.87 22.35 26.47
C GLN A 20 7.45 20.93 26.11
N CYS A 21 6.23 20.79 25.58
CA CYS A 21 5.73 19.51 25.12
C CYS A 21 6.25 19.21 23.70
N PRO A 22 6.54 17.94 23.38
CA PRO A 22 6.73 17.53 21.99
C PRO A 22 5.48 17.82 21.15
N PRO A 23 5.61 17.92 19.81
CA PRO A 23 4.46 18.00 18.91
C PRO A 23 3.49 16.84 19.17
N PHE A 24 2.20 17.14 19.32
CA PHE A 24 1.14 16.18 19.56
C PHE A 24 0.13 16.20 18.42
N ASN A 25 -0.18 15.03 17.87
CA ASN A 25 -1.18 14.86 16.82
C ASN A 25 -2.23 13.84 17.29
N PRO A 26 -3.48 14.28 17.56
CA PRO A 26 -4.55 13.39 18.02
C PRO A 26 -4.90 12.27 17.02
N ASP A 27 -4.65 12.48 15.73
CA ASP A 27 -4.95 11.50 14.68
C ASP A 27 -4.07 10.24 14.78
N ASP A 28 -2.94 10.33 15.49
CA ASP A 28 -2.02 9.20 15.69
C ASP A 28 -2.42 8.33 16.89
N CYS A 29 -3.48 8.70 17.62
CA CYS A 29 -3.92 8.04 18.83
C CYS A 29 -5.01 7.00 18.57
N VAL A 30 -4.99 5.90 19.33
CA VAL A 30 -6.16 5.03 19.46
C VAL A 30 -7.32 5.85 20.06
N PRO A 31 -8.53 5.84 19.47
CA PRO A 31 -9.65 6.60 20.01
C PRO A 31 -9.93 6.28 21.48
N GLY A 32 -9.96 7.32 22.32
CA GLY A 32 -10.23 7.19 23.76
C GLY A 32 -9.01 6.98 24.66
N THR A 33 -7.78 6.94 24.11
CA THR A 33 -6.55 6.75 24.92
C THR A 33 -5.79 8.05 25.20
N VAL A 34 -6.29 9.19 24.72
CA VAL A 34 -5.69 10.52 24.96
C VAL A 34 -5.82 10.89 26.43
N GLN A 35 -4.68 11.17 27.06
CA GLN A 35 -4.56 11.55 28.47
C GLN A 35 -3.38 12.51 28.67
N PHE A 36 -3.20 13.01 29.90
CA PHE A 36 -2.02 13.80 30.24
C PHE A 36 -0.89 12.91 30.76
N ASP A 37 0.35 13.36 30.57
CA ASP A 37 1.53 12.74 31.17
C ASP A 37 1.48 12.78 32.70
N LYS A 38 2.42 12.08 33.35
CA LYS A 38 2.44 11.96 34.82
C LYS A 38 2.50 13.31 35.56
N ASP A 39 3.02 14.34 34.89
CA ASP A 39 3.13 15.69 35.42
C ASP A 39 1.88 16.54 35.15
N GLY A 40 0.90 16.02 34.41
CA GLY A 40 -0.31 16.72 34.00
C GLY A 40 -0.08 17.83 32.96
N CYS A 41 1.09 17.85 32.32
CA CYS A 41 1.57 18.98 31.53
C CYS A 41 1.39 18.77 30.03
N CYS A 42 1.61 17.55 29.53
CA CYS A 42 1.62 17.25 28.10
C CYS A 42 0.59 16.19 27.75
N GLN A 43 -0.06 16.32 26.59
CA GLN A 43 -0.94 15.26 26.07
C GLN A 43 -0.11 14.09 25.54
N ILE A 44 -0.54 12.88 25.89
CA ILE A 44 0.01 11.60 25.45
C ILE A 44 -1.15 10.66 25.13
N CYS A 45 -0.89 9.60 24.37
CA CYS A 45 -1.89 8.57 24.08
C CYS A 45 -1.21 7.23 23.79
N GLU A 46 -2.01 6.17 23.73
CA GLU A 46 -1.57 4.95 23.08
C GLU A 46 -1.57 5.19 21.58
N THR A 47 -0.38 5.16 20.98
CA THR A 47 -0.20 5.39 19.56
C THR A 47 -0.83 4.24 18.77
N SER A 48 -1.59 4.56 17.73
CA SER A 48 -2.04 3.57 16.74
C SER A 48 -0.83 2.83 16.17
N ASN A 49 -0.95 1.53 15.94
CA ASN A 49 0.11 0.78 15.30
C ASN A 49 0.31 1.21 13.83
N CYS A 50 -0.69 1.88 13.22
CA CYS A 50 -0.66 2.40 11.86
C CYS A 50 -0.91 3.93 11.86
N VAL A 51 0.09 4.71 11.44
CA VAL A 51 0.07 6.18 11.53
C VAL A 51 0.41 6.84 10.20
N ARG A 52 -0.07 8.09 10.03
CA ARG A 52 0.24 8.92 8.88
C ARG A 52 1.51 9.74 9.14
N VAL A 53 2.51 9.59 8.28
CA VAL A 53 3.75 10.38 8.32
C VAL A 53 3.81 11.32 7.14
N LYS A 54 4.11 12.59 7.43
CA LYS A 54 4.23 13.67 6.44
C LYS A 54 5.70 13.95 6.14
N ASN A 55 6.01 14.24 4.89
CA ASN A 55 7.33 14.65 4.43
C ASN A 55 7.19 15.75 3.37
N ILE A 56 8.09 16.73 3.36
CA ILE A 56 8.12 17.79 2.35
C ILE A 56 9.23 17.45 1.36
N THR A 57 8.89 17.34 0.07
CA THR A 57 9.84 16.90 -0.95
C THR A 57 9.51 17.47 -2.33
N ARG A 58 10.40 17.25 -3.29
CA ARG A 58 10.15 17.48 -4.72
C ARG A 58 9.61 16.21 -5.36
N LEU A 59 8.51 16.29 -6.08
CA LEU A 59 7.99 15.12 -6.81
C LEU A 59 8.80 14.89 -8.07
N HIS A 60 9.29 13.67 -8.23
CA HIS A 60 10.02 13.21 -9.41
C HIS A 60 9.16 12.23 -10.20
N VAL A 61 8.84 12.60 -11.44
CA VAL A 61 8.08 11.76 -12.37
C VAL A 61 8.81 11.73 -13.69
N LYS A 62 9.46 10.59 -13.99
CA LYS A 62 10.35 10.46 -15.16
C LYS A 62 11.41 11.57 -15.16
N ASP A 63 11.47 12.38 -16.22
CA ASP A 63 12.41 13.49 -16.41
C ASP A 63 11.85 14.85 -15.95
N CYS A 64 10.80 14.84 -15.11
CA CYS A 64 10.14 16.03 -14.60
C CYS A 64 10.20 16.11 -13.07
N ILE A 65 10.34 17.34 -12.56
CA ILE A 65 10.39 17.65 -11.12
C ILE A 65 9.35 18.71 -10.77
N SER A 66 8.71 18.64 -9.60
CA SER A 66 7.80 19.71 -9.15
C SER A 66 8.52 21.05 -9.04
N ILE A 67 7.85 22.15 -9.42
CA ILE A 67 8.41 23.52 -9.34
C ILE A 67 8.49 24.02 -7.90
N GLU A 68 7.61 23.55 -7.04
CA GLU A 68 7.59 23.86 -5.60
C GLU A 68 7.82 22.58 -4.78
N ASP A 69 8.22 22.77 -3.54
CA ASP A 69 8.24 21.68 -2.56
C ASP A 69 6.79 21.34 -2.20
N VAL A 70 6.50 20.06 -2.08
CA VAL A 70 5.14 19.58 -1.83
C VAL A 70 5.14 18.69 -0.60
N GLU A 71 4.06 18.78 0.18
CA GLU A 71 3.84 17.86 1.29
C GLU A 71 3.28 16.54 0.73
N VAL A 72 3.99 15.45 0.97
CA VAL A 72 3.53 14.08 0.73
C VAL A 72 3.24 13.42 2.06
N ALA A 73 2.20 12.59 2.10
CA ALA A 73 1.82 11.83 3.28
C ALA A 73 1.83 10.33 2.94
N SER A 74 2.29 9.51 3.90
CA SER A 74 2.39 8.06 3.76
C SER A 74 1.89 7.37 5.03
N CYS A 75 1.42 6.13 4.89
CA CYS A 75 1.05 5.30 6.02
C CYS A 75 2.22 4.40 6.42
N THR A 76 2.61 4.44 7.68
CA THR A 76 3.69 3.62 8.22
C THR A 76 3.26 3.02 9.54
N GLY A 77 3.61 1.75 9.77
CA GLY A 77 3.25 1.10 11.02
C GLY A 77 3.19 -0.41 10.94
N HIS A 78 2.85 -1.01 12.07
CA HIS A 78 2.51 -2.41 12.22
C HIS A 78 0.99 -2.59 12.30
N CYS A 79 0.49 -3.76 11.95
CA CYS A 79 -0.92 -4.10 12.08
C CYS A 79 -1.03 -5.55 12.53
N ASP A 80 -2.14 -5.91 13.16
CA ASP A 80 -2.31 -7.25 13.71
C ASP A 80 -2.29 -8.30 12.59
N ASP A 81 -1.35 -9.23 12.71
CA ASP A 81 -1.25 -10.42 11.90
C ASP A 81 -1.11 -11.67 12.79
N GLY A 82 -1.46 -12.83 12.25
CA GLY A 82 -1.36 -14.06 13.01
C GLY A 82 -1.88 -15.28 12.29
N SER A 83 -1.40 -16.45 12.72
CA SER A 83 -1.82 -17.75 12.21
C SER A 83 -2.24 -18.65 13.36
N ARG A 84 -3.39 -19.33 13.23
CA ARG A 84 -3.92 -20.23 14.25
C ARG A 84 -4.50 -21.49 13.62
N TYR A 85 -4.26 -22.64 14.24
CA TYR A 85 -4.89 -23.88 13.82
C TYR A 85 -6.39 -23.85 14.14
N SER A 86 -7.24 -24.18 13.17
CA SER A 86 -8.68 -24.36 13.37
C SER A 86 -9.01 -25.85 13.45
N MET A 87 -9.42 -26.32 14.63
CA MET A 87 -9.86 -27.71 14.83
C MET A 87 -11.08 -28.05 13.96
N GLU A 88 -12.03 -27.11 13.84
CA GLU A 88 -13.25 -27.27 13.05
C GLU A 88 -12.95 -27.46 11.55
N LYS A 89 -12.02 -26.67 11.02
CA LYS A 89 -11.63 -26.73 9.60
C LYS A 89 -10.46 -27.66 9.31
N ASN A 90 -9.86 -28.23 10.36
CA ASN A 90 -8.65 -29.05 10.31
C ASN A 90 -7.54 -28.42 9.43
N THR A 91 -7.35 -27.10 9.55
CA THR A 91 -6.41 -26.31 8.73
C THR A 91 -5.88 -25.09 9.48
N MET A 92 -4.74 -24.54 9.02
CA MET A 92 -4.22 -23.27 9.51
C MET A 92 -5.05 -22.10 8.96
N MET A 93 -5.57 -21.28 9.86
CA MET A 93 -6.22 -20.02 9.53
C MET A 93 -5.23 -18.88 9.68
N HIS A 94 -5.14 -18.04 8.66
CA HIS A 94 -4.26 -16.88 8.63
C HIS A 94 -5.11 -15.60 8.66
N ASN A 95 -4.67 -14.62 9.44
CA ASN A 95 -5.21 -13.27 9.47
C ASN A 95 -4.06 -12.30 9.21
N CYS A 96 -4.19 -11.47 8.19
CA CYS A 96 -3.20 -10.46 7.86
C CYS A 96 -3.92 -9.12 7.71
N SER A 97 -3.27 -8.05 8.15
CA SER A 97 -3.71 -6.70 7.88
C SER A 97 -2.51 -5.81 7.56
N CYS A 98 -2.71 -4.79 6.73
CA CYS A 98 -1.67 -3.86 6.34
C CYS A 98 -2.07 -2.43 6.68
N CYS A 99 -1.08 -1.62 7.06
CA CYS A 99 -1.25 -0.20 7.27
C CYS A 99 -1.40 0.51 5.93
N GLN A 100 -2.60 0.98 5.62
CA GLN A 100 -2.97 1.55 4.32
C GLN A 100 -3.76 2.84 4.50
N GLU A 101 -3.84 3.63 3.44
CA GLU A 101 -4.66 4.82 3.36
C GLU A 101 -6.15 4.47 3.55
N ASP A 102 -6.78 5.10 4.54
CA ASP A 102 -8.23 5.02 4.75
C ASP A 102 -8.96 6.07 3.91
N LYS A 103 -8.43 7.29 3.92
CA LYS A 103 -8.92 8.42 3.13
C LYS A 103 -7.76 9.09 2.43
N PHE A 104 -8.03 9.55 1.21
CA PHE A 104 -7.08 10.29 0.40
C PHE A 104 -7.79 11.33 -0.46
N SER A 105 -7.05 12.37 -0.83
CA SER A 105 -7.47 13.36 -1.83
C SER A 105 -6.49 13.41 -3.00
N LEU A 106 -6.95 13.92 -4.13
CA LEU A 106 -6.09 14.25 -5.26
C LEU A 106 -5.64 15.70 -5.14
N GLN A 107 -4.33 15.93 -5.18
CA GLN A 107 -3.73 17.26 -5.19
C GLN A 107 -2.97 17.47 -6.50
N GLN A 108 -3.05 18.68 -7.05
CA GLN A 108 -2.40 19.02 -8.31
C GLN A 108 -1.18 19.89 -8.09
N VAL A 109 -0.11 19.58 -8.82
CA VAL A 109 1.14 20.35 -8.82
C VAL A 109 1.60 20.61 -10.24
N ILE A 110 2.44 21.61 -10.45
CA ILE A 110 3.08 21.84 -11.74
C ILE A 110 4.48 21.24 -11.72
N LEU A 111 4.75 20.35 -12.67
CA LEU A 111 6.08 19.80 -12.91
C LEU A 111 6.78 20.58 -14.02
N GLN A 112 8.09 20.76 -13.89
CA GLN A 112 8.98 21.23 -14.94
C GLN A 112 9.83 20.06 -15.45
N CYS A 113 9.79 19.83 -16.75
CA CYS A 113 10.50 18.72 -17.41
C CYS A 113 11.81 19.19 -18.05
N ALA A 114 12.71 18.25 -18.35
CA ALA A 114 13.99 18.54 -19.02
C ALA A 114 13.85 19.29 -20.36
N ASN A 115 12.74 19.07 -21.09
CA ASN A 115 12.41 19.81 -22.32
C ASN A 115 11.83 21.21 -22.08
N SER A 116 11.94 21.74 -20.84
CA SER A 116 11.38 23.01 -20.38
C SER A 116 9.85 23.13 -20.42
N SER A 117 9.12 22.04 -20.74
CA SER A 117 7.65 22.05 -20.63
C SER A 117 7.21 22.08 -19.17
N LYS A 118 6.06 22.72 -18.93
CA LYS A 118 5.38 22.73 -17.64
C LYS A 118 4.07 21.98 -17.78
N ILE A 119 3.90 20.94 -16.97
CA ILE A 119 2.72 20.08 -17.03
C ILE A 119 2.06 19.99 -15.66
N PRO A 120 0.72 20.05 -15.59
CA PRO A 120 0.02 19.69 -14.36
C PRO A 120 0.16 18.18 -14.10
N HIS A 121 0.30 17.81 -12.84
CA HIS A 121 0.34 16.43 -12.39
C HIS A 121 -0.46 16.30 -11.10
N ASP A 122 -1.39 15.35 -11.10
CA ASP A 122 -2.16 15.00 -9.90
C ASP A 122 -1.43 13.89 -9.14
N TYR A 123 -1.35 14.03 -7.82
CA TYR A 123 -0.85 13.00 -6.92
C TYR A 123 -1.84 12.72 -5.80
N ILE A 124 -1.74 11.53 -5.22
CA ILE A 124 -2.56 11.09 -4.10
C ILE A 124 -1.94 11.64 -2.82
N TYR A 125 -2.73 12.36 -2.03
CA TYR A 125 -2.37 12.82 -0.70
C TYR A 125 -3.16 12.05 0.36
N VAL A 126 -2.45 11.39 1.27
CA VAL A 126 -3.04 10.57 2.33
C VAL A 126 -3.60 11.45 3.46
N GLU A 127 -4.90 11.32 3.73
CA GLU A 127 -5.60 12.07 4.78
C GLU A 127 -5.67 11.30 6.10
N SER A 128 -5.82 9.98 6.05
CA SER A 128 -5.81 9.11 7.22
C SER A 128 -5.34 7.70 6.86
N CYS A 129 -4.87 6.98 7.87
CA CYS A 129 -4.38 5.60 7.75
C CYS A 129 -5.18 4.66 8.65
N LYS A 130 -5.32 3.40 8.25
CA LYS A 130 -5.88 2.33 9.07
C LYS A 130 -5.24 0.99 8.75
N CYS A 131 -5.38 0.05 9.68
CA CYS A 131 -5.12 -1.35 9.40
C CYS A 131 -6.28 -1.94 8.59
N THR A 132 -6.00 -2.30 7.34
CA THR A 132 -6.97 -2.91 6.42
C THR A 132 -6.70 -4.41 6.33
N PRO A 133 -7.69 -5.28 6.62
CA PRO A 133 -7.55 -6.72 6.43
C PRO A 133 -7.18 -7.07 4.98
N THR A 134 -6.20 -7.94 4.81
CA THR A 134 -5.75 -8.40 3.51
C THR A 134 -5.68 -9.93 3.48
N LYS A 135 -5.65 -10.51 2.27
CA LYS A 135 -5.40 -11.94 2.12
C LYS A 135 -3.91 -12.19 2.35
N CYS A 136 -3.61 -13.08 3.29
CA CYS A 136 -2.26 -13.62 3.42
C CYS A 136 -1.94 -14.42 2.15
N GLU A 137 -0.71 -14.32 1.66
CA GLU A 137 -0.23 -15.29 0.67
C GLU A 137 -0.29 -16.68 1.29
N GLU A 138 -0.95 -17.61 0.61
CA GLU A 138 -0.92 -18.99 1.03
C GLU A 138 0.50 -19.50 0.85
N TYR A 139 1.12 -19.96 1.93
CA TYR A 139 2.30 -20.80 1.83
C TYR A 139 1.90 -22.10 1.14
N THR A 140 1.93 -22.12 -0.19
CA THR A 140 2.13 -23.39 -0.88
C THR A 140 3.51 -23.84 -0.45
N GLU A 141 3.62 -24.95 0.28
CA GLU A 141 4.90 -25.62 0.53
C GLU A 141 5.74 -25.50 -0.74
N LYS A 142 7.00 -25.04 -0.62
CA LYS A 142 7.92 -24.99 -1.75
C LYS A 142 7.85 -26.37 -2.40
N LYS A 143 7.18 -26.46 -3.55
CA LYS A 143 7.00 -27.72 -4.26
C LYS A 143 8.38 -28.34 -4.38
N THR A 144 8.52 -29.60 -4.00
CA THR A 144 9.78 -30.31 -4.22
C THR A 144 10.14 -30.20 -5.71
N PRO A 145 11.41 -30.28 -6.10
CA PRO A 145 11.80 -30.22 -7.52
C PRO A 145 10.99 -31.20 -8.41
N GLU A 146 10.52 -32.31 -7.84
CA GLU A 146 9.62 -33.27 -8.46
C GLU A 146 8.21 -32.70 -8.70
N GLN A 147 7.61 -32.04 -7.71
CA GLN A 147 6.31 -31.39 -7.83
C GLN A 147 6.34 -30.16 -8.75
N PHE A 148 7.48 -29.45 -8.82
CA PHE A 148 7.70 -28.38 -9.81
C PHE A 148 7.74 -28.94 -11.24
N LYS A 149 8.45 -30.06 -11.44
CA LYS A 149 8.47 -30.75 -12.74
C LYS A 149 7.07 -31.23 -13.13
N GLU A 150 6.33 -31.83 -12.20
CA GLU A 150 4.98 -32.32 -12.48
C GLU A 150 4.02 -31.17 -12.82
N HIS A 151 4.09 -30.04 -12.11
CA HIS A 151 3.32 -28.84 -12.45
C HIS A 151 3.70 -28.26 -13.82
N TYR A 152 5.00 -28.22 -14.15
CA TYR A 152 5.47 -27.73 -15.45
C TYR A 152 5.03 -28.64 -16.59
N LEU A 153 5.21 -29.98 -16.46
CA LEU A 153 4.73 -30.94 -17.45
C LEU A 153 3.21 -30.87 -17.62
N LYS A 154 2.44 -30.75 -16.54
CA LYS A 154 0.99 -30.67 -16.61
C LYS A 154 0.50 -29.39 -17.30
N ASN A 155 1.18 -28.26 -17.09
CA ASN A 155 0.87 -27.02 -17.78
C ASN A 155 1.30 -27.07 -19.26
N GLN A 156 2.42 -27.72 -19.57
CA GLN A 156 2.86 -27.95 -20.95
C GLN A 156 1.89 -28.88 -21.70
N GLU A 157 1.41 -29.95 -21.06
CA GLU A 157 0.34 -30.81 -21.60
C GLU A 157 -0.95 -30.02 -21.80
N LEU A 158 -1.31 -29.12 -20.87
CA LEU A 158 -2.47 -28.24 -21.05
C LEU A 158 -2.29 -27.32 -22.27
N GLU A 159 -1.13 -26.72 -22.46
CA GLU A 159 -0.84 -25.89 -23.64
C GLU A 159 -0.90 -26.70 -24.94
N GLU A 160 -0.36 -27.92 -24.96
CA GLU A 160 -0.44 -28.81 -26.12
C GLU A 160 -1.89 -29.27 -26.40
N ILE A 161 -2.68 -29.55 -25.36
CA ILE A 161 -4.10 -29.88 -25.48
C ILE A 161 -4.87 -28.68 -26.03
N MET A 162 -4.60 -27.48 -25.53
CA MET A 162 -5.23 -26.24 -26.00
C MET A 162 -4.82 -25.92 -27.44
N ALA A 163 -3.57 -26.17 -27.84
CA ALA A 163 -3.11 -26.06 -29.22
C ALA A 163 -3.83 -27.06 -30.14
N ARG A 164 -3.98 -28.33 -29.74
CA ARG A 164 -4.73 -29.35 -30.50
C ARG A 164 -6.25 -29.10 -30.54
N LEU A 165 -6.80 -28.42 -29.54
CA LEU A 165 -8.19 -27.98 -29.54
C LEU A 165 -8.38 -26.79 -30.50
N GLY A 166 -7.45 -25.82 -30.52
CA GLY A 166 -7.41 -24.74 -31.50
C GLY A 166 -7.20 -25.21 -32.95
N GLU A 167 -6.42 -26.27 -33.16
CA GLU A 167 -6.24 -26.91 -34.48
C GLU A 167 -7.47 -27.70 -34.95
N ARG A 168 -8.34 -28.15 -34.03
CA ARG A 168 -9.62 -28.78 -34.37
C ARG A 168 -10.68 -27.75 -34.77
N ASP A 169 -10.62 -26.55 -34.22
CA ASP A 169 -11.52 -25.44 -34.59
C ASP A 169 -11.25 -24.96 -36.02
N HIS A 170 -9.98 -24.79 -36.41
CA HIS A 170 -9.57 -24.44 -37.77
C HIS A 170 -9.79 -25.53 -38.83
N ARG A 171 -10.07 -26.77 -38.44
CA ARG A 171 -10.45 -27.84 -39.39
C ARG A 171 -11.96 -27.87 -39.66
N ARG A 172 -12.80 -27.56 -38.66
CA ARG A 172 -14.25 -27.40 -38.85
C ARG A 172 -14.62 -26.19 -39.70
N ASP A 173 -13.95 -25.05 -39.52
CA ASP A 173 -14.18 -23.85 -40.35
C ASP A 173 -13.74 -24.03 -41.81
N ARG A 174 -12.74 -24.88 -42.05
CA ARG A 174 -12.23 -25.14 -43.41
C ARG A 174 -13.17 -26.05 -44.20
N ASP A 175 -13.78 -27.05 -43.56
CA ASP A 175 -14.70 -27.96 -44.24
C ASP A 175 -16.04 -27.28 -44.58
N ASP A 176 -16.53 -26.33 -43.76
CA ASP A 176 -17.71 -25.52 -44.10
C ASP A 176 -17.43 -24.53 -45.26
N TYR A 177 -16.24 -23.90 -45.29
CA TYR A 177 -15.87 -22.99 -46.39
C TYR A 177 -15.72 -23.71 -47.74
N TYR A 178 -15.24 -24.96 -47.76
CA TYR A 178 -15.10 -25.75 -48.99
C TYR A 178 -16.41 -26.38 -49.47
N LEU A 179 -17.36 -26.70 -48.58
CA LEU A 179 -18.70 -27.15 -48.96
C LEU A 179 -19.55 -26.01 -49.52
N GLN A 180 -19.35 -24.76 -49.08
CA GLN A 180 -20.07 -23.60 -49.60
C GLN A 180 -19.59 -23.16 -50.99
N LYS A 181 -18.33 -23.47 -51.37
CA LYS A 181 -17.79 -23.17 -52.72
C LYS A 181 -18.07 -24.22 -53.81
N LYS A 182 -18.59 -25.39 -53.47
CA LYS A 182 -19.08 -26.36 -54.48
C LYS A 182 -20.57 -26.23 -54.82
N GLY A 183 -21.27 -25.25 -54.25
CA GLY A 183 -22.70 -25.01 -54.49
C GLY A 183 -23.06 -23.95 -55.55
N TYR A 184 -22.11 -23.13 -56.03
CA TYR A 184 -22.42 -22.05 -56.99
C TYR A 184 -21.91 -22.37 -58.41
N LYS A 185 -22.54 -23.37 -59.03
CA LYS A 185 -22.73 -23.43 -60.50
C LYS A 185 -24.09 -24.05 -60.77
N GLY A 186 -25.10 -23.20 -61.00
CA GLY A 186 -26.32 -23.64 -61.67
C GLY A 186 -27.49 -22.65 -61.63
N TRP A 187 -27.70 -21.97 -62.77
CA TRP A 187 -28.99 -21.57 -63.34
C TRP A 187 -29.94 -20.68 -62.52
N HIS A 188 -29.96 -19.38 -62.82
CA HIS A 188 -30.97 -18.78 -63.70
C HIS A 188 -30.54 -17.38 -64.15
#